data_AF-A0A7S0FKF2-F1
#
_entry.id   AF-A0A7S0FKF2-F1
#
_cell.length_a   1.000
_cell.length_b   1.000
_cell.length_c   1.000
_cell.angle_alpha   90.00
_cell.angle_beta   90.00
_cell.angle_gamma   90.00
#
_symmetry.space_group_name_H-M   'P 1'
#
loop_
_entity.id
_entity.type
_entity.pdbx_description
1 polymer ?
#
loop_
_entity_poly.entity_id
_entity_poly.type
_entity_poly.pdbx_seq_one_letter_code
_entity_poly.pdbx_strand_id
1 'polypeptide(L)'
;MAPLSQCLVLSLAASAAAFSPAGTATTRPTSAVPKTVAFESFGFDFAEDQAENSPPQLLGEARYKQWVATTNDNSFLNRQYNVVRRVRELDLLGQTAELGILSKLEKNGVDLATLESILPKLEELGALSLVANNQQLLINGVAPLLVEPAPLLLPAVAGALEVGPAAFFGLAAVLAGAEGYLVVNNVEVPFVGLPAGAIAGLLLVPLAGVAAAAGALLGSAKK
;
A
#
# COMPACT_ATOMS: atom_id res chain seq x y z
N MET A 1 64.61 -6.55 -63.86
CA MET A 1 64.21 -5.45 -62.96
C MET A 1 62.75 -5.67 -62.61
N ALA A 2 62.48 -6.33 -61.48
CA ALA A 2 61.12 -6.52 -60.98
C ALA A 2 60.61 -5.18 -60.41
N PRO A 3 59.34 -4.82 -60.65
CA PRO A 3 58.86 -3.48 -60.36
C PRO A 3 58.73 -3.28 -58.84
N LEU A 4 59.47 -2.28 -58.33
CA LEU A 4 59.37 -1.71 -56.97
C LEU A 4 57.92 -1.49 -56.48
N SER A 5 56.97 -1.36 -57.40
CA SER A 5 55.53 -1.26 -57.15
C SER A 5 54.94 -2.50 -56.43
N GLN A 6 55.48 -3.71 -56.66
CA GLN A 6 54.97 -4.94 -56.03
C GLN A 6 55.41 -5.11 -54.56
N CYS A 7 56.54 -4.53 -54.17
CA CYS A 7 57.00 -4.57 -52.77
C CYS A 7 56.21 -3.59 -51.88
N LEU A 8 55.78 -2.45 -52.42
CA LEU A 8 55.07 -1.41 -51.67
C LEU A 8 53.61 -1.80 -51.35
N VAL A 9 52.97 -2.60 -52.22
CA VAL A 9 51.62 -3.15 -51.99
C VAL A 9 51.62 -4.22 -50.89
N LEU A 10 52.70 -5.01 -50.77
CA LEU A 10 52.84 -6.02 -49.71
C LEU A 10 53.09 -5.42 -48.32
N SER A 11 53.80 -4.29 -48.21
CA SER A 11 54.01 -3.61 -46.93
C SER A 11 52.78 -2.86 -46.41
N LEU A 12 51.89 -2.41 -47.30
CA LEU A 12 50.65 -1.74 -46.90
C LEU A 12 49.59 -2.74 -46.40
N ALA A 13 49.55 -3.95 -46.98
CA ALA A 13 48.63 -5.02 -46.56
C ALA A 13 48.98 -5.61 -45.18
N ALA A 14 50.26 -5.64 -44.81
CA ALA A 14 50.71 -6.10 -43.50
C ALA A 14 50.41 -5.10 -42.37
N SER A 15 50.26 -3.81 -42.69
CA SER A 15 50.01 -2.74 -41.71
C SER A 15 48.52 -2.58 -41.33
N ALA A 16 47.61 -3.08 -42.17
CA ALA A 16 46.16 -3.03 -41.92
C ALA A 16 45.65 -4.17 -41.03
N ALA A 17 46.42 -5.24 -40.86
CA ALA A 17 46.07 -6.35 -39.97
C ALA A 17 46.42 -6.09 -38.48
N ALA A 18 47.24 -5.09 -38.19
CA ALA A 18 47.64 -4.74 -36.82
C ALA A 18 46.63 -3.85 -36.06
N PHE A 19 45.60 -3.33 -36.75
CA PHE A 19 44.52 -2.53 -36.18
C PHE A 19 43.12 -3.16 -36.39
N SER A 20 43.06 -4.45 -36.71
CA SER A 20 41.81 -5.19 -36.60
C SER A 20 41.57 -5.50 -35.12
N PRO A 21 40.42 -5.14 -34.52
CA PRO A 21 40.11 -5.58 -33.17
C PRO A 21 40.16 -7.10 -33.19
N ALA A 22 41.02 -7.70 -32.38
CA ALA A 22 41.05 -9.14 -32.18
C ALA A 22 39.66 -9.56 -31.71
N GLY A 23 38.83 -10.02 -32.66
CA GLY A 23 37.55 -10.66 -32.46
C GLY A 23 37.77 -12.01 -31.81
N THR A 24 38.29 -12.01 -30.59
CA THR A 24 38.10 -13.08 -29.63
C THR A 24 36.80 -12.80 -28.90
N ALA A 25 35.70 -12.84 -29.66
CA ALA A 25 34.44 -13.27 -29.09
C ALA A 25 34.55 -14.77 -28.82
N THR A 26 35.37 -15.14 -27.83
CA THR A 26 34.99 -16.24 -26.96
C THR A 26 33.70 -15.79 -26.30
N THR A 27 32.58 -16.00 -27.01
CA THR A 27 31.31 -16.25 -26.37
C THR A 27 31.55 -17.44 -25.47
N ARG A 28 31.96 -17.15 -24.23
CA ARG A 28 31.60 -17.96 -23.09
C ARG A 28 30.14 -18.32 -23.37
N PRO A 29 29.72 -19.59 -23.40
CA PRO A 29 28.30 -19.84 -23.25
C PRO A 29 27.96 -19.05 -21.98
N THR A 30 27.24 -17.95 -22.16
CA THR A 30 26.34 -17.49 -21.13
C THR A 30 25.45 -18.71 -21.02
N SER A 31 25.85 -19.66 -20.15
CA SER A 31 24.88 -20.46 -19.43
C SER A 31 23.89 -19.41 -19.06
N ALA A 32 22.74 -19.40 -19.75
CA ALA A 32 21.64 -18.57 -19.35
C ALA A 32 21.52 -18.93 -17.88
N VAL A 33 21.97 -18.01 -17.01
CA VAL A 33 21.65 -18.11 -15.60
C VAL A 33 20.16 -18.30 -15.69
N PRO A 34 19.61 -19.45 -15.28
CA PRO A 34 18.18 -19.64 -15.37
C PRO A 34 17.64 -18.41 -14.68
N LYS A 35 17.00 -17.53 -15.45
CA LYS A 35 16.19 -16.47 -14.86
C LYS A 35 15.07 -17.27 -14.26
N THR A 36 15.31 -17.80 -13.07
CA THR A 36 14.27 -18.04 -12.12
C THR A 36 13.66 -16.67 -12.00
N VAL A 37 12.54 -16.47 -12.70
CA VAL A 37 11.54 -15.54 -12.23
C VAL A 37 11.12 -16.15 -10.91
N ALA A 38 11.96 -15.95 -9.88
CA ALA A 38 11.60 -16.21 -8.52
C ALA A 38 10.56 -15.12 -8.29
N PHE A 39 9.29 -15.52 -8.31
CA PHE A 39 8.24 -14.66 -7.84
C PHE A 39 8.55 -14.43 -6.36
N GLU A 40 9.24 -13.32 -6.08
CA GLU A 40 9.41 -12.85 -4.72
C GLU A 40 8.01 -12.67 -4.16
N SER A 41 7.78 -13.26 -2.99
CA SER A 41 6.50 -13.11 -2.32
C SER A 41 6.56 -11.90 -1.42
N PHE A 42 5.58 -11.02 -1.60
CA PHE A 42 5.44 -9.78 -0.88
C PHE A 42 4.78 -9.97 0.50
N GLY A 43 4.45 -11.22 0.87
CA GLY A 43 3.86 -11.55 2.18
C GLY A 43 2.38 -11.19 2.27
N PHE A 44 1.67 -11.20 1.14
CA PHE A 44 0.22 -11.05 1.12
C PHE A 44 -0.45 -12.41 1.29
N ASP A 45 -0.70 -12.80 2.54
CA ASP A 45 -1.32 -14.09 2.90
C ASP A 45 -2.70 -14.31 2.24
N PHE A 46 -3.36 -13.24 1.77
CA PHE A 46 -4.67 -13.29 1.10
C PHE A 46 -4.59 -13.48 -0.42
N ALA A 47 -3.44 -13.25 -1.04
CA ALA A 47 -3.26 -13.25 -2.49
C ALA A 47 -2.11 -14.13 -2.98
N GLU A 48 -1.23 -14.59 -2.09
CA GLU A 48 -0.05 -15.41 -2.41
C GLU A 48 0.00 -16.66 -1.54
N ASP A 49 -0.09 -17.85 -2.15
CA ASP A 49 0.26 -19.13 -1.51
C ASP A 49 1.65 -19.57 -1.98
N GLN A 50 2.65 -19.37 -1.12
CA GLN A 50 4.02 -19.80 -1.37
C GLN A 50 4.18 -21.33 -1.31
N ALA A 51 3.37 -22.03 -0.51
CA ALA A 51 3.50 -23.46 -0.31
C ALA A 51 3.04 -24.25 -1.55
N GLU A 52 2.08 -23.71 -2.30
CA GLU A 52 1.58 -24.32 -3.54
C GLU A 52 2.47 -24.00 -4.76
N ASN A 53 3.09 -22.81 -4.80
CA ASN A 53 3.80 -22.31 -5.98
C ASN A 53 5.34 -22.44 -5.95
N SER A 54 5.94 -22.92 -4.85
CA SER A 54 7.41 -23.00 -4.70
C SER A 54 7.93 -24.36 -4.21
N PRO A 55 9.08 -24.84 -4.75
CA PRO A 55 9.77 -26.02 -4.23
C PRO A 55 10.10 -25.90 -2.73
N PRO A 56 10.03 -26.99 -1.96
CA PRO A 56 10.22 -26.96 -0.51
C PRO A 56 11.59 -26.46 -0.04
N GLN A 57 12.60 -26.45 -0.91
CA GLN A 57 13.93 -25.91 -0.67
C GLN A 57 13.96 -24.37 -0.66
N LEU A 58 13.03 -23.71 -1.36
CA LEU A 58 12.91 -22.25 -1.42
C LEU A 58 11.99 -21.67 -0.34
N LEU A 59 11.26 -22.53 0.39
CA LEU A 59 10.40 -22.14 1.52
C LEU A 59 11.19 -21.75 2.78
N GLY A 60 12.53 -21.74 2.74
CA GLY A 60 13.36 -21.33 3.87
C GLY A 60 13.04 -19.91 4.34
N GLU A 61 12.78 -18.98 3.40
CA GLU A 61 12.41 -17.61 3.74
C GLU A 61 11.03 -17.51 4.39
N ALA A 62 9.99 -18.14 3.83
CA ALA A 62 8.66 -18.16 4.43
C ALA A 62 8.65 -18.80 5.82
N ARG A 63 9.33 -19.95 5.98
CA ARG A 63 9.46 -20.63 7.28
C ARG A 63 10.22 -19.77 8.28
N TYR A 64 11.25 -19.06 7.83
CA TYR A 64 11.99 -18.12 8.66
C TYR A 64 11.12 -16.94 9.07
N LYS A 65 10.34 -16.34 8.15
CA LYS A 65 9.38 -15.27 8.46
C LYS A 65 8.33 -15.72 9.48
N GLN A 66 7.76 -16.92 9.31
CA GLN A 66 6.81 -17.51 10.27
C GLN A 66 7.43 -17.76 11.64
N TRP A 67 8.65 -18.30 11.69
CA TRP A 67 9.36 -18.54 12.96
C TRP A 67 9.79 -17.23 13.66
N VAL A 68 10.22 -16.23 12.88
CA VAL A 68 10.55 -14.91 13.42
C VAL A 68 9.28 -14.23 13.96
N ALA A 69 8.15 -14.37 13.26
CA ALA A 69 6.87 -13.83 13.73
C ALA A 69 6.41 -14.44 15.06
N THR A 70 6.76 -15.69 15.38
CA THR A 70 6.46 -16.29 16.71
C THR A 70 7.49 -15.97 17.79
N THR A 71 8.71 -15.62 17.40
CA THR A 71 9.83 -15.37 18.34
C THR A 71 9.98 -13.89 18.68
N ASN A 72 9.67 -12.99 17.74
CA ASN A 72 9.77 -11.55 17.90
C ASN A 72 8.72 -10.82 17.06
N ASP A 73 7.69 -10.35 17.75
CA ASP A 73 6.55 -9.62 17.19
C ASP A 73 6.96 -8.31 16.44
N ASN A 74 8.15 -7.76 16.71
CA ASN A 74 8.65 -6.50 16.12
C ASN A 74 10.02 -6.66 15.45
N SER A 75 10.20 -7.76 14.71
CA SER A 75 11.39 -7.95 13.87
C SER A 75 11.39 -7.00 12.65
N PHE A 76 12.56 -6.83 12.01
CA PHE A 76 12.65 -6.08 10.74
C PHE A 76 11.81 -6.69 9.60
N LEU A 77 11.46 -7.98 9.72
CA LEU A 77 10.67 -8.72 8.73
C LEU A 77 9.16 -8.69 9.03
N ASN A 78 8.77 -8.37 10.27
CA ASN A 78 7.38 -8.25 10.73
C ASN A 78 7.23 -6.96 11.55
N ARG A 79 7.60 -5.82 10.95
CA ARG A 79 7.65 -4.56 11.68
C ARG A 79 6.25 -3.99 11.80
N GLN A 80 5.70 -3.95 13.01
CA GLN A 80 4.39 -3.35 13.23
C GLN A 80 4.50 -1.83 13.20
N TYR A 81 3.55 -1.18 12.52
CA TYR A 81 3.47 0.28 12.54
C TYR A 81 3.09 0.76 13.94
N ASN A 82 3.97 1.55 14.56
CA ASN A 82 3.74 2.04 15.92
C ASN A 82 2.86 3.30 15.89
N VAL A 83 1.54 3.08 15.88
CA VAL A 83 0.51 4.12 15.86
C VAL A 83 0.69 5.10 17.02
N VAL A 84 0.85 4.61 18.25
CA VAL A 84 0.93 5.46 19.46
C VAL A 84 2.13 6.40 19.40
N ARG A 85 3.29 5.89 19.00
CA ARG A 85 4.49 6.72 18.82
C ARG A 85 4.26 7.76 17.74
N ARG A 86 3.66 7.39 16.61
CA ARG A 86 3.50 8.32 15.49
C ARG A 86 2.44 9.39 15.74
N VAL A 87 1.32 9.04 16.36
CA VAL A 87 0.30 9.99 16.83
C VAL A 87 0.92 11.05 17.75
N ARG A 88 1.86 10.63 18.62
CA ARG A 88 2.61 11.55 19.49
C ARG A 88 3.62 12.40 18.70
N GLU A 89 4.41 11.79 17.82
CA GLU A 89 5.41 12.51 17.00
C GLU A 89 4.77 13.58 16.11
N LEU A 90 3.58 13.30 15.57
CA LEU A 90 2.81 14.21 14.74
C LEU A 90 1.91 15.15 15.55
N ASP A 91 1.90 15.03 16.88
CA ASP A 91 1.04 15.78 17.79
C ASP A 91 -0.43 15.87 17.34
N LEU A 92 -0.98 14.73 16.89
CA LEU A 92 -2.33 14.72 16.33
C LEU A 92 -3.40 15.08 17.36
N LEU A 93 -3.19 14.70 18.63
CA LEU A 93 -4.12 15.04 19.71
C LEU A 93 -4.09 16.53 20.05
N GLY A 94 -2.92 17.18 19.97
CA GLY A 94 -2.81 18.64 20.08
C GLY A 94 -3.57 19.33 18.94
N GLN A 95 -3.32 18.91 17.70
CA GLN A 95 -3.97 19.48 16.52
C GLN A 95 -5.50 19.30 16.53
N THR A 96 -6.01 18.13 16.94
CA THR A 96 -7.47 17.93 17.04
C THR A 96 -8.12 18.80 18.10
N ALA A 97 -7.42 19.04 19.22
CA ALA A 97 -7.86 19.93 20.28
C ALA A 97 -7.84 21.41 19.83
N GLU A 98 -6.76 21.85 19.18
CA GLU A 98 -6.61 23.22 18.65
C GLU A 98 -7.65 23.56 17.58
N LEU A 99 -7.95 22.59 16.69
CA LEU A 99 -8.99 22.73 15.68
C LEU A 99 -10.41 22.69 16.28
N GLY A 100 -10.54 22.38 17.58
CA GLY A 100 -11.82 22.34 18.30
C GLY A 100 -12.77 21.28 17.74
N ILE A 101 -12.25 20.19 17.17
CA ILE A 101 -13.05 19.17 16.49
C ILE A 101 -14.13 18.61 17.42
N LEU A 102 -13.77 18.33 18.67
CA LEU A 102 -14.70 17.82 19.68
C LEU A 102 -15.83 18.82 19.98
N SER A 103 -15.50 20.11 20.13
CA SER A 103 -16.51 21.15 20.34
C SER A 103 -17.41 21.35 19.11
N LYS A 104 -16.89 21.14 17.90
CA LYS A 104 -17.68 21.18 16.67
C LYS A 104 -18.59 19.95 16.51
N LEU A 105 -18.15 18.77 16.94
CA LEU A 105 -19.00 17.57 16.99
C LEU A 105 -20.14 17.73 17.98
N GLU A 106 -19.86 18.26 19.17
CA GLU A 106 -20.88 18.53 20.19
C GLU A 106 -21.90 19.58 19.70
N LYS A 107 -21.45 20.64 19.02
CA LYS A 107 -22.35 21.61 18.35
C LYS A 107 -23.24 20.97 17.27
N ASN A 108 -22.78 19.90 16.64
CA ASN A 108 -23.56 19.11 15.69
C ASN A 108 -24.41 18.02 16.37
N GLY A 109 -24.49 18.03 17.70
CA GLY A 109 -25.32 17.13 18.51
C GLY A 109 -24.70 15.75 18.78
N VAL A 110 -23.45 15.51 18.38
CA VAL A 110 -22.75 14.26 18.68
C VAL A 110 -22.10 14.39 20.04
N ASP A 111 -22.83 13.96 21.07
CA ASP A 111 -22.37 13.93 22.45
C ASP A 111 -21.80 12.56 22.85
N LEU A 112 -21.26 12.49 24.07
CA LEU A 112 -20.76 11.24 24.63
C LEU A 112 -21.85 10.16 24.74
N ALA A 113 -23.08 10.55 25.09
CA ALA A 113 -24.17 9.58 25.26
C ALA A 113 -24.58 8.94 23.91
N THR A 114 -24.52 9.71 22.83
CA THR A 114 -24.75 9.23 21.47
C THR A 114 -23.65 8.25 21.09
N LEU A 115 -22.39 8.57 21.34
CA LEU A 115 -21.25 7.66 21.14
C LEU A 115 -21.35 6.37 21.97
N GLU A 116 -21.80 6.48 23.21
CA GLU A 116 -22.02 5.33 24.10
C GLU A 116 -23.14 4.42 23.56
N SER A 117 -24.20 4.97 22.99
CA SER A 117 -25.27 4.20 22.36
C SER A 117 -24.84 3.48 21.07
N ILE A 118 -23.76 3.96 20.45
CA ILE A 118 -23.23 3.46 19.18
C ILE A 118 -22.29 2.28 19.39
N LEU A 119 -21.53 2.26 20.50
CA LEU A 119 -20.62 1.18 20.87
C LEU A 119 -21.29 -0.22 20.83
N PRO A 120 -22.47 -0.44 21.46
CA PRO A 120 -23.18 -1.72 21.39
C PRO A 120 -23.65 -2.06 19.97
N LYS A 121 -24.07 -1.05 19.18
CA LYS A 121 -24.51 -1.26 17.80
C LYS A 121 -23.34 -1.67 16.89
N LEU A 122 -22.15 -1.13 17.10
CA LEU A 122 -20.95 -1.58 16.38
C LEU A 122 -20.55 -3.01 16.76
N GLU A 123 -20.78 -3.40 18.01
CA GLU A 123 -20.55 -4.77 18.47
C GLU A 123 -21.53 -5.74 17.79
N GLU A 124 -22.81 -5.40 17.75
CA GLU A 124 -23.86 -6.17 17.05
C GLU A 124 -23.61 -6.26 15.54
N LEU A 125 -23.09 -5.19 14.92
CA LEU A 125 -22.69 -5.18 13.52
C LEU A 125 -21.39 -5.97 13.24
N GLY A 126 -20.73 -6.49 14.28
CA GLY A 126 -19.50 -7.26 14.16
C GLY A 126 -18.26 -6.42 13.79
N ALA A 127 -18.36 -5.08 13.81
CA ALA A 127 -17.24 -4.19 13.45
C ALA A 127 -16.05 -4.38 14.40
N LEU A 128 -16.31 -4.55 15.70
CA LEU A 128 -15.28 -4.82 16.71
C LEU A 128 -14.58 -6.18 16.49
N SER A 129 -15.34 -7.21 16.11
CA SER A 129 -14.80 -8.52 15.76
C SER A 129 -13.97 -8.45 14.47
N LEU A 130 -14.43 -7.69 13.47
CA LEU A 130 -13.71 -7.49 12.22
C LEU A 130 -12.38 -6.74 12.44
N VAL A 131 -12.37 -5.72 13.31
CA VAL A 131 -11.15 -5.04 13.73
C VAL A 131 -10.21 -5.97 14.50
N ALA A 132 -10.74 -6.77 15.42
CA ALA A 132 -9.95 -7.71 16.23
C ALA A 132 -9.30 -8.81 15.37
N ASN A 133 -10.00 -9.34 14.37
CA ASN A 133 -9.48 -10.41 13.52
C ASN A 133 -8.53 -9.90 12.42
N ASN A 134 -8.60 -8.62 12.06
CA ASN A 134 -7.79 -8.03 11.00
C ASN A 134 -6.80 -6.97 11.51
N GLN A 135 -6.42 -7.04 12.78
CA GLN A 135 -5.53 -6.04 13.42
C GLN A 135 -4.24 -5.82 12.63
N GLN A 136 -3.63 -6.88 12.11
CA GLN A 136 -2.37 -6.76 11.36
C GLN A 136 -2.55 -5.98 10.05
N LEU A 137 -3.65 -6.20 9.33
CA LEU A 137 -3.96 -5.47 8.08
C LEU A 137 -4.34 -4.01 8.36
N LEU A 138 -5.07 -3.76 9.45
CA LEU A 138 -5.44 -2.43 9.87
C LEU A 138 -4.23 -1.63 10.36
N ILE A 139 -3.36 -2.24 11.17
CA ILE A 139 -2.18 -1.58 11.74
C ILE A 139 -1.12 -1.34 10.66
N ASN A 140 -0.85 -2.30 9.77
CA ASN A 140 0.23 -2.14 8.80
C ASN A 140 -0.21 -1.60 7.45
N GLY A 141 -1.49 -1.76 7.08
CA GLY A 141 -2.03 -1.25 5.81
C GLY A 141 -2.74 0.09 5.98
N VAL A 142 -3.75 0.14 6.86
CA VAL A 142 -4.64 1.30 6.97
C VAL A 142 -4.05 2.40 7.86
N ALA A 143 -3.43 2.06 8.99
CA ALA A 143 -2.96 3.04 9.95
C ALA A 143 -1.90 4.00 9.39
N PRO A 144 -0.90 3.59 8.58
CA PRO A 144 0.03 4.52 7.97
C PRO A 144 -0.67 5.48 7.00
N LEU A 145 -1.66 4.99 6.24
CA LEU A 145 -2.43 5.79 5.29
C LEU A 145 -3.35 6.82 5.96
N LEU A 146 -3.73 6.60 7.21
CA LEU A 146 -4.54 7.55 7.97
C LEU A 146 -3.70 8.48 8.84
N VAL A 147 -2.69 7.95 9.52
CA VAL A 147 -1.92 8.68 10.55
C VAL A 147 -0.90 9.63 9.93
N GLU A 148 -0.20 9.23 8.87
CA GLU A 148 0.79 10.11 8.22
C GLU A 148 0.18 11.36 7.57
N PRO A 149 -0.92 11.27 6.79
CA PRO A 149 -1.54 12.46 6.21
C PRO A 149 -2.50 13.18 7.17
N ALA A 150 -2.71 12.66 8.41
CA ALA A 150 -3.63 13.28 9.36
C ALA A 150 -3.40 14.77 9.58
N PRO A 151 -2.17 15.30 9.75
CA PRO A 151 -1.96 16.74 9.94
C PRO A 151 -2.54 17.61 8.81
N LEU A 152 -2.54 17.09 7.57
CA LEU A 152 -3.11 17.77 6.41
C LEU A 152 -4.63 17.60 6.32
N LEU A 153 -5.14 16.42 6.70
CA LEU A 153 -6.55 16.08 6.59
C LEU A 153 -7.39 16.63 7.76
N LEU A 154 -6.81 16.77 8.96
CA LEU A 154 -7.51 17.22 10.16
C LEU A 154 -8.19 18.60 9.97
N PRO A 155 -7.54 19.63 9.36
CA PRO A 155 -8.21 20.88 9.05
C PRO A 155 -9.39 20.72 8.08
N ALA A 156 -9.25 19.86 7.06
CA ALA A 156 -10.32 19.59 6.10
C ALA A 156 -11.52 18.89 6.76
N VAL A 157 -11.25 17.94 7.66
CA VAL A 157 -12.29 17.27 8.48
C VAL A 157 -12.96 18.29 9.40
N ALA A 158 -12.19 19.15 10.06
CA ALA A 158 -12.73 20.22 10.90
C ALA A 158 -13.63 21.19 10.13
N GLY A 159 -13.29 21.49 8.86
CA GLY A 159 -14.14 22.27 7.95
C GLY A 159 -15.37 21.51 7.48
N ALA A 160 -15.25 20.23 7.16
CA ALA A 160 -16.39 19.38 6.81
C ALA A 160 -17.40 19.25 7.96
N LEU A 161 -16.92 19.23 9.21
CA LEU A 161 -17.76 19.30 10.42
C LEU A 161 -18.58 20.59 10.48
N GLU A 162 -18.08 21.72 9.99
CA GLU A 162 -18.85 22.98 9.97
C GLU A 162 -19.96 22.97 8.93
N VAL A 163 -19.75 22.29 7.80
CA VAL A 163 -20.76 22.08 6.76
C VAL A 163 -21.84 21.10 7.23
N GLY A 164 -21.45 20.09 8.01
CA GLY A 164 -22.35 19.13 8.65
C GLY A 164 -22.58 17.85 7.85
N PRO A 165 -23.72 17.16 8.04
CA PRO A 165 -23.96 15.80 7.53
C PRO A 165 -23.75 15.63 6.02
N ALA A 166 -24.10 16.66 5.23
CA ALA A 166 -24.03 16.63 3.78
C ALA A 166 -22.60 16.47 3.24
N ALA A 167 -21.58 17.02 3.91
CA ALA A 167 -20.19 16.86 3.52
C ALA A 167 -19.74 15.40 3.64
N PHE A 168 -20.17 14.72 4.71
CA PHE A 168 -19.83 13.34 4.97
C PHE A 168 -20.57 12.36 4.06
N PHE A 169 -21.85 12.60 3.76
CA PHE A 169 -22.58 11.83 2.74
C PHE A 169 -22.04 12.05 1.33
N GLY A 170 -21.68 13.29 0.98
CA GLY A 170 -21.04 13.59 -0.31
C GLY A 170 -19.71 12.88 -0.46
N LEU A 171 -18.88 12.89 0.59
CA LEU A 171 -17.62 12.16 0.61
C LEU A 171 -17.85 10.65 0.51
N ALA A 172 -18.81 10.09 1.24
CA ALA A 172 -19.16 8.67 1.13
C ALA A 172 -19.61 8.29 -0.29
N ALA A 173 -20.43 9.13 -0.93
CA ALA A 173 -20.91 8.91 -2.29
C ALA A 173 -19.76 8.98 -3.32
N VAL A 174 -18.81 9.90 -3.14
CA VAL A 174 -17.62 10.00 -4.01
C VAL A 174 -16.73 8.77 -3.84
N LEU A 175 -16.46 8.34 -2.61
CA LEU A 175 -15.63 7.16 -2.35
C LEU A 175 -16.27 5.88 -2.87
N ALA A 176 -17.57 5.68 -2.61
CA ALA A 176 -18.32 4.52 -3.12
C ALA A 176 -18.47 4.56 -4.65
N GLY A 177 -18.66 5.74 -5.23
CA GLY A 177 -18.73 5.92 -6.68
C GLY A 177 -17.38 5.69 -7.37
N ALA A 178 -16.28 6.13 -6.76
CA ALA A 178 -14.93 5.86 -7.24
C ALA A 178 -14.63 4.36 -7.22
N GLU A 179 -15.00 3.67 -6.14
CA GLU A 179 -14.87 2.22 -6.05
C GLU A 179 -15.72 1.50 -7.10
N GLY A 180 -17.01 1.86 -7.21
CA GLY A 180 -17.89 1.30 -8.24
C GLY A 180 -17.36 1.53 -9.66
N TYR A 181 -16.77 2.69 -9.92
CA TYR A 181 -16.11 2.97 -11.20
C TYR A 181 -14.89 2.08 -11.45
N LEU A 182 -14.02 1.90 -10.45
CA LEU A 182 -12.83 1.06 -10.58
C LEU A 182 -13.19 -0.42 -10.81
N VAL A 183 -14.23 -0.92 -10.13
CA VAL A 183 -14.74 -2.29 -10.31
C VAL A 183 -15.40 -2.47 -11.67
N VAL A 184 -16.29 -1.57 -12.09
CA VAL A 184 -17.03 -1.69 -13.36
C VAL A 184 -16.10 -1.58 -14.57
N ASN A 185 -15.08 -0.73 -14.50
CA ASN A 185 -14.14 -0.53 -15.62
C ASN A 185 -12.96 -1.51 -15.61
N ASN A 186 -12.93 -2.50 -14.70
CA ASN A 186 -11.83 -3.47 -14.55
C ASN A 186 -10.46 -2.80 -14.66
N VAL A 187 -10.29 -1.68 -13.95
CA VAL A 187 -9.02 -0.95 -13.98
C VAL A 187 -8.00 -1.83 -13.28
N GLU A 188 -6.95 -2.26 -13.98
CA GLU A 188 -5.89 -3.09 -13.41
C GLU A 188 -4.74 -2.22 -12.92
N VAL A 189 -4.12 -2.61 -11.81
CA VAL A 189 -2.91 -1.96 -11.31
C VAL A 189 -1.71 -2.55 -12.07
N PRO A 190 -1.00 -1.77 -12.92
CA PRO A 190 -0.07 -2.32 -13.92
C PRO A 190 1.19 -2.98 -13.33
N PHE A 191 1.46 -2.82 -12.04
CA PHE A 191 2.62 -3.40 -11.34
C PHE A 191 2.27 -4.67 -10.55
N VAL A 192 0.99 -4.93 -10.26
CA VAL A 192 0.55 -6.07 -9.43
C VAL A 192 -0.38 -7.02 -10.18
N GLY A 193 -0.95 -6.61 -11.33
CA GLY A 193 -1.84 -7.46 -12.13
C GLY A 193 -3.16 -7.82 -11.45
N LEU A 194 -3.47 -7.17 -10.32
CA LEU A 194 -4.74 -7.30 -9.61
C LEU A 194 -5.70 -6.17 -10.01
N PRO A 195 -7.03 -6.44 -9.98
CA PRO A 195 -8.03 -5.40 -10.21
C PRO A 195 -7.88 -4.31 -9.16
N ALA A 196 -7.77 -3.06 -9.60
CA ALA A 196 -7.64 -1.87 -8.77
C ALA A 196 -8.86 -1.69 -7.85
N GLY A 197 -10.03 -2.18 -8.25
CA GLY A 197 -11.18 -2.27 -7.35
C GLY A 197 -10.93 -3.19 -6.15
N ALA A 198 -10.25 -4.33 -6.30
CA ALA A 198 -9.96 -5.18 -5.15
C ALA A 198 -8.94 -4.55 -4.18
N ILE A 199 -7.95 -3.83 -4.72
CA ILE A 199 -6.91 -3.19 -3.90
C ILE A 199 -7.42 -1.89 -3.29
N ALA A 200 -8.03 -1.01 -4.09
CA ALA A 200 -8.57 0.25 -3.63
C ALA A 200 -9.80 0.04 -2.75
N GLY A 201 -10.63 -0.96 -3.05
CA GLY A 201 -11.82 -1.32 -2.27
C GLY A 201 -11.50 -1.72 -0.83
N LEU A 202 -10.31 -2.28 -0.59
CA LEU A 202 -9.82 -2.57 0.76
C LEU A 202 -9.69 -1.30 1.63
N LEU A 203 -9.51 -0.13 1.00
CA LEU A 203 -9.46 1.17 1.68
C LEU A 203 -10.75 1.98 1.48
N LEU A 204 -11.24 2.06 0.24
CA LEU A 204 -12.35 2.92 -0.18
C LEU A 204 -13.68 2.45 0.42
N VAL A 205 -13.93 1.14 0.50
CA VAL A 205 -15.19 0.63 1.05
C VAL A 205 -15.29 0.90 2.56
N PRO A 206 -14.26 0.57 3.39
CA PRO A 206 -14.30 0.96 4.80
C PRO A 206 -14.41 2.46 5.00
N LEU A 207 -13.66 3.26 4.22
CA LEU A 207 -13.65 4.72 4.37
C LEU A 207 -14.99 5.35 3.97
N ALA A 208 -15.64 4.84 2.92
CA ALA A 208 -17.00 5.24 2.54
C ALA A 208 -18.01 4.86 3.63
N GLY A 209 -17.87 3.68 4.24
CA GLY A 209 -18.68 3.23 5.37
C GLY A 209 -18.54 4.15 6.58
N VAL A 210 -17.31 4.50 6.96
CA VAL A 210 -17.03 5.45 8.06
C VAL A 210 -17.60 6.83 7.76
N ALA A 211 -17.46 7.32 6.52
CA ALA A 211 -17.99 8.61 6.12
C ALA A 211 -19.53 8.63 6.12
N ALA A 212 -20.18 7.57 5.62
CA ALA A 212 -21.64 7.44 5.65
C ALA A 212 -22.16 7.34 7.08
N ALA A 213 -21.48 6.58 7.95
CA ALA A 213 -21.81 6.49 9.36
C ALA A 213 -21.66 7.86 10.03
N ALA A 214 -20.54 8.57 9.83
CA ALA A 214 -20.35 9.92 10.36
C ALA A 214 -21.46 10.88 9.89
N GLY A 215 -21.85 10.83 8.62
CA GLY A 215 -22.97 11.60 8.07
C GLY A 215 -24.32 11.24 8.72
N ALA A 216 -24.60 9.95 8.91
CA ALA A 216 -25.83 9.48 9.55
C ALA A 216 -25.90 9.87 11.03
N LEU A 217 -24.77 9.82 11.74
CA LEU A 217 -24.68 10.24 13.13
C LEU A 217 -24.90 11.74 13.29
N LEU A 218 -24.22 12.55 12.48
CA LEU A 218 -24.42 14.01 12.46
C LEU A 218 -25.86 14.37 12.03
N GLY A 219 -26.45 13.61 11.11
CA GLY A 219 -27.81 13.82 10.62
C GLY A 219 -28.89 13.45 11.64
N SER A 220 -28.69 12.37 12.40
CA SER A 220 -29.59 11.93 13.46
C SER A 220 -29.48 12.79 14.73
N ALA A 221 -28.31 13.40 14.94
CA ALA A 221 -28.01 14.25 16.08
C ALA A 221 -28.54 15.70 15.92
N LYS A 222 -28.69 16.17 14.68
CA LYS A 222 -29.24 17.49 14.36
C LYS A 222 -30.77 17.49 14.54
N LYS A 223 -31.21 17.66 15.79
CA LYS A 223 -32.59 18.07 16.13
C LYS A 223 -32.74 19.59 16.01
#